data_AF-S4NSV0-F1
#
_entry.id   AF-S4NSV0-F1
#
_cell.length_a   1.000
_cell.length_b   1.000
_cell.length_c   1.000
_cell.angle_alpha   90.00
_cell.angle_beta   90.00
_cell.angle_gamma   90.00
#
_symmetry.space_group_name_H-M   'P 1'
#
loop_
_entity.id
_entity.type
_entity.pdbx_description
1 polymer ?
#
loop_
_entity_poly.entity_id
_entity_poly.type
_entity_poly.pdbx_seq_one_letter_code
_entity_poly.pdbx_strand_id
1 'polypeptide(L)'
;MANKNLYLDLNVIQTVPSSNINRDDTGAPKTAIYGGVTRARVSSQAWKQAIRHSFKESGVKRGSRTREAAKLLTEKIMELDASLDQDAANEKSHQIFIAAGITFDKKEKNKTRALLFVSPGQIEKLAQFAVSHDDLDVSKKIRQCQKRLKKN
;
A
#
# COMPACT_ATOMS: atom_id res chain seq x y z
N MET A 1 -37.78 7.05 -3.05
CA MET A 1 -36.84 6.08 -2.45
C MET A 1 -35.73 5.83 -3.46
N ALA A 2 -34.48 6.13 -3.16
CA ALA A 2 -33.39 5.92 -4.11
C ALA A 2 -33.12 4.42 -4.26
N ASN A 3 -33.23 3.90 -5.49
CA ASN A 3 -32.86 2.51 -5.80
C ASN A 3 -31.39 2.29 -5.43
N LYS A 4 -31.16 1.46 -4.40
CA LYS A 4 -29.81 1.06 -3.96
C LYS A 4 -29.29 -0.02 -4.91
N ASN A 5 -28.82 0.38 -6.08
CA ASN A 5 -27.99 -0.49 -6.91
C ASN A 5 -26.58 -0.53 -6.31
N LEU A 6 -26.27 -1.63 -5.60
CA LEU A 6 -25.00 -1.81 -4.87
C LEU A 6 -23.87 -2.39 -5.75
N TYR A 7 -24.19 -2.82 -6.97
CA TYR A 7 -23.27 -3.51 -7.87
C TYR A 7 -23.20 -2.79 -9.22
N LEU A 8 -21.97 -2.68 -9.73
CA LEU A 8 -21.67 -2.15 -11.06
C LEU A 8 -20.80 -3.17 -11.79
N ASP A 9 -21.35 -3.78 -12.84
CA ASP A 9 -20.66 -4.73 -13.70
C ASP A 9 -20.17 -4.04 -14.97
N LEU A 10 -18.90 -4.26 -15.31
CA LEU A 10 -18.26 -3.69 -16.50
C LEU A 10 -17.78 -4.83 -17.40
N ASN A 11 -18.31 -4.89 -18.62
CA ASN A 11 -17.96 -5.88 -19.63
C ASN A 11 -17.28 -5.17 -20.81
N VAL A 12 -16.07 -5.61 -21.17
CA VAL A 12 -15.27 -4.97 -22.22
C VAL A 12 -14.78 -6.03 -23.20
N ILE A 13 -15.01 -5.78 -24.49
CA ILE A 13 -14.42 -6.55 -25.59
C ILE A 13 -13.39 -5.64 -26.27
N GLN A 14 -12.13 -6.06 -26.25
CA GLN A 14 -11.02 -5.31 -26.84
C GLN A 14 -10.18 -6.24 -27.69
N THR A 15 -10.07 -5.93 -28.98
CA THR A 15 -9.10 -6.56 -29.87
C THR A 15 -7.72 -5.97 -29.61
N VAL A 16 -6.71 -6.82 -29.53
CA VAL A 16 -5.31 -6.41 -29.40
C VAL A 16 -4.54 -6.93 -30.62
N PRO A 17 -3.62 -6.11 -31.20
CA PRO A 17 -2.77 -6.58 -32.29
C PRO A 17 -1.82 -7.68 -31.79
N SER A 18 -1.12 -8.33 -32.73
CA SER A 18 -0.09 -9.33 -32.38
C SER A 18 0.90 -8.75 -31.37
N SER A 19 0.84 -9.24 -30.14
CA SER A 19 1.58 -8.69 -29.01
C SER A 19 1.68 -9.71 -27.88
N ASN A 20 2.76 -9.63 -27.10
CA ASN A 20 2.97 -10.46 -25.92
C ASN A 20 2.76 -9.62 -24.65
N ILE A 21 1.48 -9.27 -24.40
CA ILE A 21 1.04 -8.34 -23.34
C ILE A 21 1.39 -8.85 -21.94
N ASN A 22 1.35 -10.16 -21.72
CA ASN A 22 1.59 -10.78 -20.42
C ASN A 22 2.24 -12.14 -20.60
N ARG A 23 3.42 -12.29 -20.00
CA ARG A 23 4.29 -13.47 -20.14
C ARG A 23 4.28 -14.36 -18.91
N ASP A 24 4.61 -15.63 -19.09
CA ASP A 24 5.01 -16.52 -18.00
C ASP A 24 6.52 -16.37 -17.69
N ASP A 25 7.02 -17.23 -16.80
CA ASP A 25 8.40 -17.30 -16.36
C ASP A 25 9.38 -17.73 -17.46
N THR A 26 8.90 -18.38 -18.52
CA THR A 26 9.70 -18.75 -19.69
C THR A 26 9.71 -17.65 -20.78
N GLY A 27 8.87 -16.62 -20.62
CA GLY A 27 8.69 -15.54 -21.59
C GLY A 27 7.59 -15.78 -22.63
N ALA A 28 6.93 -16.94 -22.60
CA ALA A 28 5.81 -17.25 -23.48
C ALA A 28 4.54 -16.49 -23.05
N PRO A 29 3.61 -16.18 -23.98
CA PRO A 29 2.34 -15.56 -23.61
C PRO A 29 1.56 -16.44 -22.63
N LYS A 30 1.01 -15.85 -21.56
CA LYS A 30 0.15 -16.61 -20.65
C LYS A 30 -1.09 -17.12 -21.40
N THR A 31 -1.42 -18.40 -21.22
CA THR A 31 -2.59 -19.03 -21.83
C THR A 31 -3.54 -19.62 -20.79
N ALA A 32 -4.77 -19.95 -21.22
CA ALA A 32 -5.71 -20.81 -20.52
C ALA A 32 -6.54 -21.63 -21.51
N ILE A 33 -7.04 -22.77 -21.07
CA ILE A 33 -7.99 -23.59 -21.84
C ILE A 33 -9.41 -23.12 -21.48
N TYR A 34 -10.19 -22.74 -22.49
CA TYR A 34 -11.59 -22.34 -22.30
C TYR A 34 -12.43 -22.75 -23.50
N GLY A 35 -13.46 -23.57 -23.25
CA GLY A 35 -14.28 -24.18 -24.29
C GLY A 35 -13.50 -25.19 -25.15
N GLY A 36 -12.60 -25.98 -24.53
CA GLY A 36 -11.81 -27.01 -25.22
C GLY A 36 -10.62 -26.51 -26.06
N VAL A 37 -10.43 -25.20 -26.17
CA VAL A 37 -9.33 -24.60 -26.96
C VAL A 37 -8.44 -23.70 -26.11
N THR A 38 -7.17 -23.61 -26.50
CA THR A 38 -6.19 -22.71 -25.87
C THR A 38 -6.42 -21.28 -26.31
N ARG A 39 -6.48 -20.36 -25.35
CA ARG A 39 -6.62 -18.91 -25.58
C ARG A 39 -5.51 -18.17 -24.86
N ALA A 40 -5.01 -17.09 -25.48
CA ALA A 40 -4.17 -16.14 -24.77
C ALA A 40 -4.97 -15.49 -23.64
N ARG A 41 -4.31 -15.21 -22.50
CA ARG A 41 -4.93 -14.51 -21.38
C ARG A 41 -4.02 -13.45 -20.81
N VAL A 42 -4.64 -12.39 -20.32
CA VAL A 42 -3.97 -11.40 -19.47
C VAL A 42 -4.45 -11.64 -18.04
N SER A 43 -3.52 -11.83 -17.12
CA SER A 43 -3.85 -12.14 -15.72
C SER A 43 -4.46 -10.92 -15.04
N SER A 44 -5.44 -11.14 -14.16
CA SER A 44 -6.15 -10.06 -13.48
C SER A 44 -5.20 -9.12 -12.72
N GLN A 45 -4.08 -9.64 -12.21
CA GLN A 45 -3.05 -8.83 -11.55
C GLN A 45 -2.36 -7.86 -12.51
N ALA A 46 -2.14 -8.23 -13.77
CA ALA A 46 -1.50 -7.39 -14.77
C ALA A 46 -2.40 -6.20 -15.13
N TRP A 47 -3.69 -6.46 -15.38
CA TRP A 47 -4.68 -5.40 -15.58
C TRP A 47 -4.81 -4.50 -14.35
N LYS A 48 -4.94 -5.08 -13.15
CA LYS A 48 -5.03 -4.30 -11.91
C LYS A 48 -3.77 -3.47 -11.65
N GLN A 49 -2.59 -3.93 -12.07
CA GLN A 49 -1.37 -3.14 -11.96
C GLN A 49 -1.41 -1.96 -12.94
N ALA A 50 -1.75 -2.18 -14.21
CA ALA A 50 -1.86 -1.12 -15.21
C ALA A 50 -2.89 -0.06 -14.80
N ILE A 51 -4.08 -0.48 -14.35
CA ILE A 51 -5.10 0.42 -13.80
C ILE A 51 -4.52 1.21 -12.62
N ARG A 52 -3.82 0.54 -11.69
CA ARG A 52 -3.17 1.25 -10.57
C ARG A 52 -2.07 2.20 -11.04
N HIS A 53 -1.38 1.99 -12.15
CA HIS A 53 -0.44 3.00 -12.65
C HIS A 53 -1.17 4.21 -13.22
N SER A 54 -2.21 3.99 -14.03
CA SER A 54 -3.03 5.07 -14.60
C SER A 54 -3.64 5.99 -13.53
N PHE A 55 -4.18 5.42 -12.45
CA PHE A 55 -4.66 6.21 -11.31
C PHE A 55 -3.54 6.94 -10.52
N LYS A 56 -2.26 6.60 -10.72
CA LYS A 56 -1.12 7.30 -10.11
C LYS A 56 -0.88 8.61 -10.84
N GLU A 57 -0.94 8.52 -12.16
CA GLU A 57 -0.73 9.63 -13.08
C GLU A 57 -1.89 10.63 -13.04
N SER A 58 -3.10 10.17 -12.72
CA SER A 58 -4.28 11.04 -12.58
C SER A 58 -4.31 11.91 -11.31
N GLY A 59 -3.31 11.83 -10.43
CA GLY A 59 -3.21 12.65 -9.22
C GLY A 59 -4.15 12.25 -8.07
N VAL A 60 -4.89 11.14 -8.20
CA VAL A 60 -5.74 10.64 -7.11
C VAL A 60 -4.88 10.13 -5.95
N LYS A 61 -5.13 10.64 -4.74
CA LYS A 61 -4.46 10.17 -3.50
C LYS A 61 -4.79 8.69 -3.26
N ARG A 62 -3.78 7.84 -3.23
CA ARG A 62 -3.95 6.39 -3.08
C ARG A 62 -2.94 5.81 -2.11
N GLY A 63 -3.27 4.62 -1.59
CA GLY A 63 -2.35 3.88 -0.74
C GLY A 63 -1.14 3.34 -1.50
N SER A 64 0.00 3.34 -0.82
CA SER A 64 1.26 2.81 -1.30
C SER A 64 1.43 1.39 -0.78
N ARG A 65 1.73 0.46 -1.70
CA ARG A 65 2.13 -0.92 -1.36
C ARG A 65 3.65 -1.00 -1.28
N THR A 66 4.22 -0.95 -0.08
CA THR A 66 5.68 -0.86 0.10
C THR A 66 6.17 -1.58 1.35
N ARG A 67 7.44 -1.98 1.35
CA ARG A 67 8.18 -2.42 2.55
C ARG A 67 8.85 -1.25 3.27
N GLU A 68 8.89 -0.08 2.65
CA GLU A 68 9.52 1.14 3.18
C GLU A 68 8.49 2.04 3.88
N ALA A 69 7.45 1.45 4.49
CA ALA A 69 6.40 2.22 5.15
C ALA A 69 6.94 3.06 6.34
N ALA A 70 7.98 2.56 7.02
CA ALA A 70 8.68 3.31 8.06
C ALA A 70 9.36 4.57 7.53
N LYS A 71 9.99 4.49 6.35
CA LYS A 71 10.59 5.65 5.68
C LYS A 71 9.54 6.71 5.35
N LEU A 72 8.40 6.29 4.78
CA LEU A 72 7.29 7.20 4.49
C LEU A 72 6.77 7.93 5.74
N LEU A 73 6.74 7.23 6.88
CA LEU A 73 6.34 7.84 8.14
C LEU A 73 7.41 8.79 8.68
N THR A 74 8.68 8.41 8.62
CA THR A 74 9.79 9.27 9.03
C THR A 74 9.80 10.58 8.25
N GLU A 75 9.72 10.51 6.92
CA GLU A 75 9.65 11.69 6.05
C GLU A 75 8.48 12.59 6.45
N LYS A 76 7.31 12.00 6.72
CA LYS A 76 6.12 12.77 7.13
C LYS A 76 6.26 13.38 8.54
N ILE A 77 6.95 12.72 9.47
CA ILE A 77 7.24 13.27 10.79
C ILE A 77 8.14 14.50 10.66
N MET A 78 9.21 14.40 9.88
CA MET A 78 10.15 15.51 9.65
C MET A 78 9.50 16.69 8.91
N GLU A 79 8.54 16.42 8.01
CA GLU A 79 7.73 17.47 7.39
C GLU A 79 6.84 18.22 8.39
N LEU A 80 6.37 17.56 9.45
CA LEU A 80 5.51 18.17 10.48
C LEU A 80 6.32 18.83 11.60
N ASP A 81 7.49 18.29 11.91
CA ASP A 81 8.40 18.79 12.93
C ASP A 81 9.83 18.82 12.39
N ALA A 82 10.18 19.98 11.83
CA ALA A 82 11.50 20.24 11.25
C ALA A 82 12.62 20.35 12.30
N SER A 83 12.30 20.31 13.60
CA SER A 83 13.31 20.34 14.67
C SER A 83 13.88 18.94 14.97
N LEU A 84 13.22 17.87 14.51
CA LEU A 84 13.68 16.51 14.71
C LEU A 84 14.77 16.15 13.70
N ASP A 85 15.87 15.59 14.23
CA ASP A 85 16.90 14.95 13.43
C ASP A 85 16.37 13.66 12.78
N GLN A 86 16.97 13.29 11.65
CA GLN A 86 16.64 12.12 10.84
C GLN A 86 16.64 10.83 11.67
N ASP A 87 17.58 10.69 12.59
CA ASP A 87 17.71 9.51 13.45
C ASP A 87 16.59 9.46 14.50
N ALA A 88 16.28 10.57 15.15
CA ALA A 88 15.19 10.67 16.11
C ALA A 88 13.82 10.38 15.46
N ALA A 89 13.58 10.92 14.26
CA ALA A 89 12.36 10.66 13.50
C ALA A 89 12.26 9.18 13.08
N ASN A 90 13.39 8.56 12.70
CA ASN A 90 13.44 7.13 12.39
C ASN A 90 13.10 6.28 13.61
N GLU A 91 13.68 6.57 14.78
CA GLU A 91 13.39 5.84 16.02
C GLU A 91 11.91 5.93 16.40
N LYS A 92 11.32 7.13 16.35
CA LYS A 92 9.88 7.33 16.58
C LYS A 92 9.04 6.49 15.60
N SER A 93 9.38 6.49 14.31
CA SER A 93 8.71 5.67 13.28
C SER A 93 8.80 4.18 13.60
N HIS A 94 9.99 3.68 13.93
CA HIS A 94 10.24 2.28 14.29
C HIS A 94 9.42 1.84 15.51
N GLN A 95 9.41 2.64 16.56
CA GLN A 95 8.62 2.35 17.78
C GLN A 95 7.13 2.24 17.47
N ILE A 96 6.59 3.13 16.62
CA ILE A 96 5.19 3.09 16.20
C ILE A 96 4.86 1.79 15.45
N PHE A 97 5.71 1.38 14.51
CA PHE A 97 5.50 0.13 13.76
C PHE A 97 5.66 -1.11 14.65
N ILE A 98 6.65 -1.14 15.55
CA ILE A 98 6.86 -2.24 16.50
C ILE A 98 5.66 -2.38 17.44
N ALA A 99 5.19 -1.28 18.01
CA ALA A 99 4.01 -1.28 18.86
C ALA A 99 2.72 -1.62 18.09
N ALA A 100 2.70 -1.41 16.78
CA ALA A 100 1.64 -1.91 15.92
C ALA A 100 1.73 -3.42 15.60
N GLY A 101 2.77 -4.10 16.07
CA GLY A 101 3.03 -5.52 15.85
C GLY A 101 3.71 -5.82 14.50
N ILE A 102 4.28 -4.81 13.85
CA ILE A 102 4.97 -4.94 12.56
C ILE A 102 6.46 -5.15 12.82
N THR A 103 6.99 -6.22 12.23
CA THR A 103 8.41 -6.58 12.35
C THR A 103 9.21 -6.08 11.15
N PHE A 104 10.50 -5.82 11.38
CA PHE A 104 11.44 -5.36 10.37
C PHE A 104 12.32 -6.49 9.83
N ASP A 105 12.91 -6.27 8.66
CA ASP A 105 13.85 -7.21 8.04
C ASP A 105 15.16 -7.25 8.83
N LYS A 106 15.77 -8.44 8.89
CA LYS A 106 17.03 -8.65 9.61
C LYS A 106 18.22 -8.03 8.88
N LYS A 107 18.19 -7.98 7.55
CA LYS A 107 19.27 -7.43 6.71
C LYS A 107 19.06 -5.94 6.46
N GLU A 108 17.82 -5.55 6.18
CA GLU A 108 17.46 -4.17 5.86
C GLU A 108 16.62 -3.57 7.00
N LYS A 109 17.30 -2.99 8.00
CA LYS A 109 16.67 -2.54 9.25
C LYS A 109 15.49 -1.58 9.03
N ASN A 110 15.50 -0.75 7.99
CA ASN A 110 14.43 0.22 7.69
C ASN A 110 13.29 -0.31 6.82
N LYS A 111 13.31 -1.60 6.44
CA LYS A 111 12.23 -2.24 5.68
C LYS A 111 11.44 -3.18 6.56
N THR A 112 10.12 -3.12 6.43
CA THR A 112 9.22 -4.07 7.09
C THR A 112 9.44 -5.47 6.50
N ARG A 113 9.30 -6.50 7.34
CA ARG A 113 9.40 -7.90 6.91
C ARG A 113 8.29 -8.29 5.95
N ALA A 114 7.09 -7.75 6.17
CA ALA A 114 5.93 -7.92 5.30
C ALA A 114 5.72 -6.68 4.41
N LEU A 115 5.14 -6.90 3.23
CA LEU A 115 4.72 -5.83 2.33
C LEU A 115 3.43 -5.20 2.84
N LEU A 116 3.45 -3.91 3.15
CA LEU A 116 2.30 -3.20 3.71
C LEU A 116 1.57 -2.40 2.64
N PHE A 117 0.27 -2.21 2.82
CA PHE A 117 -0.52 -1.24 2.06
C PHE A 117 -0.94 -0.12 3.01
N VAL A 118 -0.38 1.07 2.83
CA VAL A 118 -0.59 2.23 3.71
C VAL A 118 -1.17 3.39 2.93
N SER A 119 -2.25 3.98 3.44
CA SER A 119 -2.84 5.19 2.83
C SER A 119 -2.10 6.46 3.30
N PRO A 120 -2.05 7.52 2.47
CA PRO A 120 -1.43 8.79 2.86
C PRO A 120 -2.05 9.36 4.15
N GLY A 121 -3.37 9.28 4.29
CA GLY A 121 -4.06 9.75 5.49
C GLY A 121 -3.78 8.92 6.75
N GLN A 122 -3.45 7.63 6.61
CA GLN A 122 -2.97 6.84 7.75
C GLN A 122 -1.57 7.29 8.19
N ILE A 123 -0.66 7.51 7.24
CA ILE A 123 0.69 8.01 7.52
C ILE A 123 0.64 9.39 8.18
N GLU A 124 -0.19 10.30 7.67
CA GLU A 124 -0.38 11.63 8.25
C GLU A 124 -0.89 11.58 9.70
N LYS A 125 -1.90 10.74 9.97
CA LYS A 125 -2.43 10.56 11.35
C LYS A 125 -1.39 9.96 12.29
N LEU A 126 -0.58 9.01 11.79
CA LEU A 126 0.51 8.43 12.58
C LEU A 126 1.62 9.44 12.85
N ALA A 127 1.94 10.30 11.88
CA ALA A 127 2.94 11.34 12.04
C ALA A 127 2.48 12.40 13.06
N GLN A 128 1.23 12.86 12.98
CA GLN A 128 0.64 13.76 13.99
C GLN A 128 0.64 13.13 15.38
N PHE A 129 0.35 11.82 15.48
CA PHE A 129 0.44 11.10 16.74
C PHE A 129 1.88 11.07 17.29
N ALA A 130 2.88 10.88 16.42
CA ALA A 130 4.28 10.85 16.79
C ALA A 130 4.83 12.19 17.30
N VAL A 131 4.36 13.30 16.72
CA VAL A 131 4.77 14.66 17.13
C VAL A 131 4.05 15.10 18.41
N SER A 132 2.78 14.73 18.60
CA SER A 132 2.00 15.14 19.77
C SER A 132 2.34 14.41 21.07
N HIS A 133 3.16 13.36 21.02
CA HIS A 133 3.51 12.53 22.18
C HIS A 133 5.01 12.25 22.20
N ASP A 134 5.75 12.99 23.02
CA ASP A 134 7.19 12.77 23.22
C ASP A 134 7.49 11.55 24.12
N ASP A 135 6.63 11.29 25.11
CA ASP A 135 6.70 10.08 25.94
C ASP A 135 5.96 8.93 25.25
N LEU A 136 6.71 8.25 24.40
CA LEU A 136 6.30 7.02 23.74
C LEU A 136 6.37 5.83 24.73
N ASP A 137 5.54 5.83 25.79
CA ASP A 137 5.09 4.59 26.45
C ASP A 137 3.99 3.97 25.58
N VAL A 138 4.43 3.49 24.42
CA VAL A 138 3.63 3.31 23.19
C VAL A 138 2.59 2.19 23.29
N SER A 139 2.81 1.23 24.19
CA SER A 139 2.12 -0.06 24.21
C SER A 139 0.61 0.05 24.49
N LYS A 140 0.18 0.94 25.39
CA LYS A 140 -1.24 1.13 25.75
C LYS A 140 -1.98 2.08 24.80
N LYS A 141 -1.34 3.16 24.32
CA LYS A 141 -1.98 4.20 23.50
C LYS A 141 -2.12 3.81 22.03
N ILE A 142 -1.17 3.06 21.44
CA ILE A 142 -1.29 2.61 20.04
C ILE A 142 -2.43 1.61 19.84
N ARG A 143 -2.74 0.78 20.84
CA ARG A 143 -3.91 -0.12 20.78
C ARG A 143 -5.23 0.67 20.64
N GLN A 144 -5.29 1.88 21.20
CA GLN A 144 -6.42 2.79 21.08
C GLN A 144 -6.44 3.50 19.71
N CYS A 145 -5.28 3.86 19.17
CA CYS A 145 -5.13 4.39 17.81
C CYS A 145 -5.48 3.33 16.73
N GLN A 146 -5.06 2.07 16.89
CA GLN A 146 -5.45 0.96 16.02
C GLN A 146 -6.97 0.74 16.00
N LYS A 147 -7.65 0.86 17.16
CA LYS A 147 -9.12 0.82 17.23
C LYS A 147 -9.78 1.98 16.46
N ARG A 148 -9.16 3.18 16.47
CA ARG A 148 -9.61 4.34 15.68
C ARG A 148 -9.33 4.19 14.18
N LEU A 149 -8.22 3.56 13.81
CA LEU A 149 -7.81 3.32 12.42
C LEU A 149 -8.66 2.24 11.72
N LYS A 150 -9.22 1.27 12.46
CA LYS A 150 -10.15 0.25 11.95
C LYS A 150 -11.60 0.72 11.82
N LYS A 151 -11.92 1.94 12.26
CA LYS A 151 -13.29 2.50 12.30
C LYS A 151 -13.63 3.42 11.12
N ASN A 152 -12.70 3.61 10.18
CA ASN A 152 -12.94 4.23 8.87
C ASN A 152 -12.56 3.23 7.77
#